data_AF-A0A9W9ZYU5-F1
#
_entry.id   AF-A0A9W9ZYU5-F1
#
_cell.length_a   1.000
_cell.length_b   1.000
_cell.length_c   1.000
_cell.angle_alpha   90.00
_cell.angle_beta   90.00
_cell.angle_gamma   90.00
#
_symmetry.space_group_name_H-M   'P 1'
#
loop_
_entity.id
_entity.type
_entity.pdbx_description
1 polymer ?
#
loop_
_entity_poly.entity_id
_entity_poly.type
_entity_poly.pdbx_seq_one_letter_code
_entity_poly.pdbx_strand_id
1 'polypeptide(L)'
;MAQTVAVCSLCLIVAFVSVSLCYSQGSTKHLKDIVLGRCWDFQRQKAHDVSTKNCSKIWETFYTAFAYKDPCNTTFADYASYFDEIGMDIVKPNKSLFWSGTYKEAHLFSDFDVRFTTLEDTMAGWIVNGLTWCGTKTNTSDGINYSSCPKQTTSCDYSTPFWGQASKRFAENASGIVRVMVNGTRMGSEHPIPAYRRDSFFGRYELPNFHVDRITRLIILVVHNIDGPDLESCGNGSIKLLQKDACDRGINTTCHDDPDDVRHLLCADQPRSRECWFFNGGTKKVTQPTEDDNRSWKLVAIIMLGIVAAFCLMAAVIGVVCVKTRRGKCIDSFNYRKHATDIEHET
;
A
#
# COMPACT_ATOMS: atom_id res chain seq x y z
N MET A 1 65.19 17.14 -33.07
CA MET A 1 63.82 17.64 -33.32
C MET A 1 62.90 16.45 -33.51
N ALA A 2 62.20 16.06 -32.46
CA ALA A 2 61.08 15.13 -32.49
C ALA A 2 60.22 15.47 -31.27
N GLN A 3 59.07 16.12 -31.50
CA GLN A 3 58.10 16.46 -30.46
C GLN A 3 57.22 15.23 -30.21
N THR A 4 57.38 14.61 -29.05
CA THR A 4 56.42 13.64 -28.51
C THR A 4 55.26 14.40 -27.88
N VAL A 5 54.11 14.38 -28.55
CA VAL A 5 52.84 14.87 -28.01
C VAL A 5 52.34 13.85 -26.98
N ALA A 6 52.62 14.10 -25.71
CA ALA A 6 51.99 13.40 -24.61
C ALA A 6 50.55 13.94 -24.44
N VAL A 7 49.57 13.18 -24.92
CA VAL A 7 48.16 13.45 -24.67
C VAL A 7 47.88 13.16 -23.20
N CYS A 8 48.03 14.18 -22.36
CA CYS A 8 47.58 14.17 -20.98
C CYS A 8 46.05 14.17 -20.98
N SER A 9 45.45 12.97 -20.95
CA SER A 9 44.03 12.81 -20.69
C SER A 9 43.76 13.23 -19.25
N LEU A 10 43.39 14.50 -19.08
CA LEU A 10 42.89 15.05 -17.83
C LEU A 10 41.51 14.42 -17.59
N CYS A 11 41.46 13.26 -16.94
CA CYS A 11 40.23 12.73 -16.37
C CYS A 11 39.75 13.72 -15.28
N LEU A 12 38.92 14.67 -15.67
CA LEU A 12 38.07 15.42 -14.75
C LEU A 12 37.11 14.41 -14.11
N ILE A 13 37.54 13.80 -13.01
CA ILE A 13 36.65 13.14 -12.07
C ILE A 13 35.77 14.25 -11.51
N VAL A 14 34.63 14.51 -12.16
CA VAL A 14 33.51 15.18 -11.52
C VAL A 14 33.01 14.20 -10.48
N ALA A 15 33.65 14.22 -9.31
CA ALA A 15 33.05 13.67 -8.12
C ALA A 15 31.80 14.51 -7.88
N PHE A 16 30.65 14.02 -8.38
CA PHE A 16 29.37 14.29 -7.73
C PHE A 16 29.49 13.67 -6.34
N VAL A 17 30.18 14.37 -5.45
CA VAL A 17 29.85 14.32 -4.03
C VAL A 17 28.42 14.83 -4.04
N SER A 18 27.46 13.90 -4.05
CA SER A 18 26.15 14.17 -3.51
C SER A 18 26.39 14.56 -2.07
N VAL A 19 26.71 15.83 -1.88
CA VAL A 19 26.64 16.51 -0.61
C VAL A 19 25.16 16.44 -0.28
N SER A 20 24.76 15.35 0.38
CA SER A 20 23.58 15.34 1.21
C SER A 20 23.86 16.33 2.34
N LEU A 21 23.85 17.61 1.99
CA LEU A 21 23.79 18.71 2.92
C LEU A 21 22.55 18.36 3.72
N CYS A 22 22.77 17.96 4.98
CA CYS A 22 21.73 17.53 5.89
C CYS A 22 20.92 18.76 6.29
N TYR A 23 20.16 19.28 5.32
CA TYR A 23 19.09 20.25 5.51
C TYR A 23 18.09 19.54 6.42
N SER A 24 17.98 20.04 7.63
CA SER A 24 16.82 19.69 8.43
C SER A 24 15.60 20.23 7.67
N GLN A 25 14.81 19.33 7.08
CA GLN A 25 13.56 19.74 6.45
C GLN A 25 12.64 20.24 7.56
N GLY A 26 12.02 21.41 7.34
CA GLY A 26 10.92 21.85 8.19
C GLY A 26 9.69 20.98 8.02
N SER A 27 8.60 21.44 8.60
CA SER A 27 7.30 20.80 8.43
C SER A 27 6.94 20.66 6.95
N THR A 28 6.28 19.56 6.60
CA THR A 28 5.83 19.29 5.23
C THR A 28 4.92 20.42 4.75
N LYS A 29 5.18 20.97 3.55
CA LYS A 29 4.32 21.99 2.95
C LYS A 29 2.91 21.42 2.73
N HIS A 30 1.89 22.25 2.90
CA HIS A 30 0.47 21.83 2.79
C HIS A 30 0.07 20.73 3.78
N LEU A 31 0.71 20.69 4.96
CA LEU A 31 0.49 19.65 5.98
C LEU A 31 -1.00 19.42 6.27
N LYS A 32 -1.77 20.50 6.49
CA LYS A 32 -3.21 20.43 6.73
C LYS A 32 -3.96 19.72 5.60
N ASP A 33 -3.70 20.13 4.36
CA ASP A 33 -4.40 19.61 3.19
C ASP A 33 -4.08 18.12 2.96
N ILE A 34 -2.82 17.73 3.18
CA ILE A 34 -2.37 16.33 3.09
C ILE A 34 -3.04 15.48 4.17
N VAL A 35 -3.03 15.94 5.43
CA VAL A 35 -3.64 15.20 6.55
C VAL A 35 -5.15 15.03 6.33
N LEU A 36 -5.85 16.10 5.93
CA LEU A 36 -7.28 16.03 5.63
C LEU A 36 -7.56 15.10 4.45
N GLY A 37 -6.80 15.22 3.36
CA GLY A 37 -6.95 14.38 2.17
C GLY A 37 -6.76 12.90 2.48
N ARG A 38 -5.69 12.56 3.21
CA ARG A 38 -5.42 11.18 3.64
C ARG A 38 -6.45 10.64 4.62
N CYS A 39 -6.97 11.48 5.50
CA CYS A 39 -8.04 11.09 6.42
C CYS A 39 -9.32 10.68 5.68
N TRP A 40 -9.75 11.48 4.69
CA TRP A 40 -10.91 11.14 3.86
C TRP A 40 -10.65 9.92 2.99
N ASP A 41 -9.45 9.80 2.42
CA ASP A 41 -9.07 8.66 1.60
C ASP A 41 -9.05 7.35 2.40
N PHE A 42 -8.49 7.36 3.61
CA PHE A 42 -8.52 6.20 4.51
C PHE A 42 -9.94 5.72 4.79
N GLN A 43 -10.83 6.65 5.17
CA GLN A 43 -12.22 6.32 5.46
C GLN A 43 -12.97 5.78 4.24
N ARG A 44 -12.70 6.31 3.04
CA ARG A 44 -13.25 5.80 1.79
C ARG A 44 -12.80 4.36 1.53
N GLN A 45 -11.52 4.05 1.75
CA GLN A 45 -10.96 2.72 1.50
C GLN A 45 -11.38 1.68 2.54
N LYS A 46 -11.59 2.10 3.80
CA LYS A 46 -11.87 1.23 4.95
C LYS A 46 -13.29 1.38 5.50
N ALA A 47 -14.23 1.86 4.69
CA ALA A 47 -15.59 2.23 5.12
C ALA A 47 -16.38 1.11 5.83
N HIS A 48 -16.04 -0.15 5.57
CA HIS A 48 -16.66 -1.32 6.22
C HIS A 48 -15.92 -1.82 7.46
N ASP A 49 -14.67 -1.37 7.68
CA ASP A 49 -13.79 -1.87 8.73
C ASP A 49 -13.66 -0.92 9.92
N VAL A 50 -13.92 0.38 9.70
CA VAL A 50 -13.77 1.45 10.69
C VAL A 50 -15.00 2.35 10.80
N SER A 51 -15.17 2.96 11.98
CA SER A 51 -16.20 3.97 12.21
C SER A 51 -15.89 5.27 11.46
N THR A 52 -16.93 6.00 11.03
CA THR A 52 -16.74 7.33 10.45
C THR A 52 -16.21 8.30 11.50
N LYS A 53 -15.16 9.05 11.14
CA LYS A 53 -14.46 10.03 11.97
C LYS A 53 -14.55 11.43 11.38
N ASN A 54 -14.48 12.44 12.25
CA ASN A 54 -14.45 13.83 11.83
C ASN A 54 -13.01 14.25 11.48
N CYS A 55 -12.68 14.26 10.19
CA CYS A 55 -11.33 14.63 9.73
C CYS A 55 -10.90 16.04 10.15
N SER A 56 -11.83 17.00 10.22
CA SER A 56 -11.53 18.35 10.70
C SER A 56 -11.14 18.33 12.18
N LYS A 57 -11.83 17.53 13.00
CA LYS A 57 -11.51 17.37 14.42
C LYS A 57 -10.19 16.64 14.65
N ILE A 58 -9.90 15.62 13.84
CA ILE A 58 -8.61 14.93 13.83
C ILE A 58 -7.48 15.92 13.51
N TRP A 59 -7.66 16.76 12.48
CA TRP A 59 -6.69 17.80 12.17
C TRP A 59 -6.51 18.78 13.33
N GLU A 60 -7.61 19.28 13.92
CA GLU A 60 -7.53 20.23 15.04
C GLU A 60 -6.77 19.65 16.23
N THR A 61 -7.10 18.43 16.65
CA THR A 61 -6.44 17.75 17.77
C THR A 61 -4.96 17.46 17.48
N PHE A 62 -4.62 17.06 16.25
CA PHE A 62 -3.24 16.90 15.80
C PHE A 62 -2.48 18.24 15.82
N TYR A 63 -3.06 19.28 15.23
CA TYR A 63 -2.49 20.61 15.13
C TYR A 63 -2.18 21.21 16.50
N THR A 64 -3.14 21.18 17.43
CA THR A 64 -2.98 21.69 18.79
C THR A 64 -1.90 20.94 19.59
N ALA A 65 -1.58 19.69 19.22
CA ALA A 65 -0.54 18.94 19.89
C ALA A 65 0.85 19.55 19.71
N PHE A 66 1.15 20.18 18.56
CA PHE A 66 2.49 20.67 18.25
C PHE A 66 2.56 22.16 17.86
N ALA A 67 1.53 22.73 17.26
CA ALA A 67 1.57 24.11 16.77
C ALA A 67 1.74 25.10 17.93
N TYR A 68 2.47 26.20 17.67
CA TYR A 68 2.83 27.22 18.67
C TYR A 68 3.65 26.72 19.86
N LYS A 69 4.16 25.48 19.81
CA LYS A 69 5.01 24.91 20.87
C LYS A 69 6.47 24.84 20.43
N ASP A 70 7.34 24.74 21.42
CA ASP A 70 8.70 24.29 21.19
C ASP A 70 8.65 22.79 20.93
N PRO A 71 9.10 22.31 19.74
CA PRO A 71 9.04 20.89 19.40
C PRO A 71 9.79 20.01 20.40
N CYS A 72 10.87 20.50 21.01
CA CYS A 72 11.65 19.75 22.01
C CYS A 72 10.93 19.60 23.37
N ASN A 73 9.83 20.33 23.58
CA ASN A 73 9.03 20.27 24.81
C ASN A 73 7.68 19.57 24.62
N THR A 74 7.42 19.01 23.44
CA THR A 74 6.20 18.21 23.22
C THR A 74 6.27 16.89 23.99
N THR A 75 5.12 16.40 24.45
CA THR A 75 4.99 15.23 25.33
C THR A 75 3.91 14.27 24.82
N PHE A 76 3.86 13.05 25.36
CA PHE A 76 2.78 12.10 25.08
C PHE A 76 1.38 12.67 25.38
N ALA A 77 1.27 13.50 26.43
CA ALA A 77 0.00 14.09 26.84
C ALA A 77 -0.52 15.11 25.81
N ASP A 78 0.37 15.81 25.11
CA ASP A 78 -0.02 16.76 24.08
C ASP A 78 -0.77 16.09 22.91
N TYR A 79 -0.44 14.83 22.62
CA TYR A 79 -1.06 14.05 21.55
C TYR A 79 -2.23 13.17 22.02
N ALA A 80 -2.57 13.15 23.32
CA ALA A 80 -3.60 12.26 23.85
C ALA A 80 -4.95 12.44 23.14
N SER A 81 -5.41 13.68 23.01
CA SER A 81 -6.68 14.01 22.34
C SER A 81 -6.72 13.58 20.87
N TYR A 82 -5.58 13.61 20.17
CA TYR A 82 -5.50 13.12 18.79
C TYR A 82 -5.70 11.60 18.73
N PHE A 83 -5.05 10.85 19.62
CA PHE A 83 -5.19 9.39 19.65
C PHE A 83 -6.56 8.93 20.13
N ASP A 84 -7.20 9.67 21.03
CA ASP A 84 -8.57 9.38 21.48
C ASP A 84 -9.60 9.64 20.36
N GLU A 85 -9.41 10.66 19.53
CA GLU A 85 -10.27 10.94 18.38
C GLU A 85 -10.09 9.88 17.27
N ILE A 86 -8.84 9.56 16.91
CA ILE A 86 -8.56 8.71 15.75
C ILE A 86 -8.79 7.22 16.00
N GLY A 87 -8.49 6.72 17.21
CA GLY A 87 -8.65 5.31 17.58
C GLY A 87 -7.72 4.34 16.83
N MET A 88 -7.94 3.04 17.09
CA MET A 88 -7.18 1.91 16.50
C MET A 88 -8.12 0.79 16.00
N ASP A 89 -9.34 1.15 15.59
CA ASP A 89 -10.45 0.23 15.30
C ASP A 89 -10.14 -0.82 14.21
N ILE A 90 -9.18 -0.54 13.33
CA ILE A 90 -8.77 -1.43 12.25
C ILE A 90 -7.90 -2.59 12.71
N VAL A 91 -7.29 -2.51 13.90
CA VAL A 91 -6.40 -3.56 14.42
C VAL A 91 -7.23 -4.80 14.77
N LYS A 92 -7.20 -5.80 13.88
CA LYS A 92 -7.93 -7.06 14.09
C LYS A 92 -7.03 -8.14 14.71
N PRO A 93 -7.61 -9.16 15.38
CA PRO A 93 -6.84 -10.29 15.89
C PRO A 93 -6.03 -10.98 14.80
N ASN A 94 -4.84 -11.47 15.15
CA ASN A 94 -3.91 -12.20 14.28
C ASN A 94 -3.32 -11.41 13.11
N LYS A 95 -3.58 -10.10 13.01
CA LYS A 95 -3.18 -9.26 11.87
C LYS A 95 -2.00 -8.33 12.14
N SER A 96 -1.71 -7.97 13.38
CA SER A 96 -0.66 -6.98 13.69
C SER A 96 0.73 -7.41 13.22
N LEU A 97 1.40 -6.52 12.49
CA LEU A 97 2.77 -6.62 12.00
C LEU A 97 3.57 -5.39 12.44
N PHE A 98 4.41 -5.59 13.46
CA PHE A 98 5.42 -4.64 13.90
C PHE A 98 6.67 -4.77 13.02
N TRP A 99 7.53 -3.75 13.02
CA TRP A 99 8.75 -3.79 12.22
C TRP A 99 9.88 -2.95 12.81
N SER A 100 11.14 -3.34 12.54
CA SER A 100 12.35 -2.60 12.95
C SER A 100 13.43 -2.72 11.89
N GLY A 101 13.70 -1.61 11.21
CA GLY A 101 14.69 -1.56 10.12
C GLY A 101 14.25 -2.26 8.83
N THR A 102 12.95 -2.54 8.69
CA THR A 102 12.30 -3.25 7.58
C THR A 102 11.07 -2.50 7.06
N TYR A 103 11.12 -1.16 7.03
CA TYR A 103 9.97 -0.33 6.66
C TYR A 103 9.40 -0.74 5.30
N LYS A 104 10.23 -0.82 4.26
CA LYS A 104 9.77 -1.13 2.89
C LYS A 104 9.16 -2.54 2.83
N GLU A 105 9.84 -3.51 3.43
CA GLU A 105 9.48 -4.92 3.42
C GLU A 105 8.18 -5.16 4.18
N ALA A 106 8.03 -4.54 5.36
CA ALA A 106 6.83 -4.66 6.17
C ALA A 106 5.59 -4.11 5.44
N HIS A 107 5.71 -2.96 4.77
CA HIS A 107 4.60 -2.37 4.02
C HIS A 107 4.27 -3.13 2.74
N LEU A 108 5.28 -3.66 2.03
CA LEU A 108 5.04 -4.55 0.90
C LEU A 108 4.33 -5.83 1.38
N PHE A 109 4.75 -6.38 2.52
CA PHE A 109 4.21 -7.61 3.07
C PHE A 109 2.82 -7.45 3.70
N SER A 110 2.53 -6.29 4.29
CA SER A 110 1.23 -5.97 4.86
C SER A 110 0.16 -5.80 3.79
N ASP A 111 0.56 -5.29 2.62
CA ASP A 111 -0.31 -5.03 1.47
C ASP A 111 -1.51 -4.15 1.87
N PHE A 112 -1.23 -3.00 2.50
CA PHE A 112 -2.24 -2.03 2.92
C PHE A 112 -3.37 -2.64 3.77
N ASP A 113 -3.00 -3.42 4.78
CA ASP A 113 -3.92 -4.13 5.68
C ASP A 113 -4.74 -5.28 5.04
N VAL A 114 -4.51 -5.59 3.76
CA VAL A 114 -5.10 -6.79 3.13
C VAL A 114 -4.57 -8.05 3.81
N ARG A 115 -3.24 -8.15 4.01
CA ARG A 115 -2.61 -9.32 4.63
C ARG A 115 -2.41 -9.13 6.13
N PHE A 116 -1.74 -8.06 6.51
CA PHE A 116 -1.39 -7.72 7.90
C PHE A 116 -1.53 -6.22 8.12
N THR A 117 -1.71 -5.78 9.35
CA THR A 117 -1.84 -4.36 9.71
C THR A 117 -0.51 -3.89 10.33
N THR A 118 0.22 -2.97 9.70
CA THR A 118 1.28 -2.21 10.38
C THR A 118 0.70 -1.00 11.11
N LEU A 119 1.52 -0.29 11.89
CA LEU A 119 1.10 0.99 12.48
C LEU A 119 0.67 1.99 11.39
N GLU A 120 1.41 2.03 10.29
CA GLU A 120 1.16 2.91 9.15
C GLU A 120 -0.09 2.52 8.33
N ASP A 121 -0.56 1.27 8.47
CA ASP A 121 -1.84 0.83 7.91
C ASP A 121 -3.03 1.19 8.82
N THR A 122 -2.79 1.67 10.04
CA THR A 122 -3.82 2.27 10.89
C THR A 122 -4.12 3.70 10.46
N MET A 123 -5.32 4.22 10.76
CA MET A 123 -5.64 5.62 10.49
C MET A 123 -4.62 6.57 11.14
N ALA A 124 -4.19 6.24 12.37
CA ALA A 124 -3.23 7.03 13.14
C ALA A 124 -1.86 7.17 12.46
N GLY A 125 -1.38 6.12 11.82
CA GLY A 125 -0.13 6.13 11.05
C GLY A 125 -0.34 6.66 9.63
N TRP A 126 -1.33 6.15 8.89
CA TRP A 126 -1.60 6.45 7.48
C TRP A 126 -1.60 7.95 7.17
N ILE A 127 -2.33 8.73 7.98
CA ILE A 127 -2.56 10.15 7.67
C ILE A 127 -1.30 11.01 7.83
N VAL A 128 -0.31 10.56 8.63
CA VAL A 128 0.95 11.27 8.84
C VAL A 128 2.19 10.51 8.35
N ASN A 129 2.03 9.33 7.76
CA ASN A 129 3.14 8.51 7.33
C ASN A 129 4.05 9.23 6.32
N GLY A 130 5.35 9.27 6.59
CA GLY A 130 6.33 9.99 5.78
C GLY A 130 6.21 11.53 5.81
N LEU A 131 5.41 12.10 6.72
CA LEU A 131 5.34 13.55 6.92
C LEU A 131 6.31 13.97 8.03
N THR A 132 6.74 15.24 7.99
CA THR A 132 7.51 15.90 9.04
C THR A 132 6.69 17.07 9.57
N TRP A 133 6.68 17.28 10.88
CA TRP A 133 5.99 18.42 11.48
C TRP A 133 6.69 18.87 12.78
N CYS A 134 6.67 20.16 13.01
CA CYS A 134 7.12 20.77 14.25
C CYS A 134 6.52 22.17 14.41
N GLY A 135 6.26 22.54 15.65
CA GLY A 135 5.79 23.87 15.99
C GLY A 135 6.90 24.90 16.03
N THR A 136 6.51 26.14 16.22
CA THR A 136 7.41 27.18 16.74
C THR A 136 6.61 28.22 17.51
N LYS A 137 7.22 28.79 18.55
CA LYS A 137 6.65 29.94 19.28
C LYS A 137 6.79 31.26 18.51
N THR A 138 7.66 31.32 17.49
CA THR A 138 7.99 32.57 16.79
C THR A 138 7.09 32.85 15.59
N ASN A 139 6.51 31.82 14.97
CA ASN A 139 5.58 31.99 13.86
C ASN A 139 4.19 32.30 14.41
N THR A 140 3.70 33.52 14.15
CA THR A 140 2.41 33.99 14.63
C THR A 140 1.24 33.70 13.69
N SER A 141 1.48 33.22 12.45
CA SER A 141 0.39 32.95 11.49
C SER A 141 -0.33 31.64 11.80
N ASP A 142 0.39 30.53 11.73
CA ASP A 142 -0.15 29.18 11.95
C ASP A 142 0.63 28.37 13.00
N GLY A 143 1.69 28.93 13.59
CA GLY A 143 2.46 28.25 14.64
C GLY A 143 3.28 27.05 14.16
N ILE A 144 3.41 26.85 12.85
CA ILE A 144 4.15 25.74 12.23
C ILE A 144 5.50 26.24 11.72
N ASN A 145 6.56 25.45 11.91
CA ASN A 145 7.87 25.77 11.37
C ASN A 145 8.12 24.98 10.07
N TYR A 146 7.95 25.63 8.93
CA TYR A 146 8.24 25.03 7.60
C TYR A 146 9.70 25.16 7.17
N SER A 147 10.51 25.95 7.89
CA SER A 147 11.91 26.19 7.54
C SER A 147 12.82 25.08 8.05
N SER A 148 12.64 24.65 9.31
CA SER A 148 13.47 23.61 9.90
C SER A 148 12.80 22.98 11.13
N CYS A 149 12.78 21.64 11.21
CA CYS A 149 12.51 20.95 12.47
C CYS A 149 13.81 20.64 13.21
N PRO A 150 13.78 20.34 14.52
CA PRO A 150 14.98 19.95 15.24
C PRO A 150 15.61 18.69 14.62
N LYS A 151 16.93 18.56 14.76
CA LYS A 151 17.56 17.26 14.58
C LYS A 151 17.29 16.43 15.83
N GLN A 152 17.00 15.15 15.64
CA GLN A 152 16.83 14.22 16.73
C GLN A 152 18.14 14.11 17.53
N THR A 153 18.14 14.46 18.81
CA THR A 153 19.27 14.34 19.72
C THR A 153 18.81 13.81 21.07
N THR A 154 19.74 13.42 21.94
CA THR A 154 19.42 13.06 23.33
C THR A 154 18.74 14.19 24.11
N SER A 155 19.00 15.45 23.75
CA SER A 155 18.40 16.64 24.38
C SER A 155 17.10 17.11 23.73
N CYS A 156 16.79 16.63 22.52
CA CYS A 156 15.57 16.99 21.80
C CYS A 156 15.08 15.78 21.00
N ASP A 157 14.15 15.06 21.61
CA ASP A 157 13.43 13.96 21.00
C ASP A 157 12.00 14.40 20.65
N TYR A 158 11.86 15.15 19.56
CA TYR A 158 10.57 15.72 19.16
C TYR A 158 9.67 14.71 18.42
N SER A 159 10.22 13.57 17.99
CA SER A 159 9.50 12.55 17.23
C SER A 159 8.82 11.52 18.13
N THR A 160 9.47 11.13 19.24
CA THR A 160 8.94 10.14 20.18
C THR A 160 7.59 10.51 20.79
N PRO A 161 7.27 11.77 21.16
CA PRO A 161 5.95 12.12 21.69
C PRO A 161 4.78 11.63 20.84
N PHE A 162 4.90 11.71 19.51
CA PHE A 162 3.88 11.17 18.62
C PHE A 162 4.07 9.66 18.39
N TRP A 163 5.23 9.26 17.85
CA TRP A 163 5.42 7.88 17.38
C TRP A 163 5.47 6.87 18.52
N GLY A 164 5.97 7.26 19.69
CA GLY A 164 5.94 6.41 20.89
C GLY A 164 4.51 6.20 21.41
N GLN A 165 3.65 7.23 21.33
CA GLN A 165 2.24 7.09 21.69
C GLN A 165 1.48 6.24 20.64
N ALA A 166 1.78 6.43 19.35
CA ALA A 166 1.22 5.63 18.27
C ALA A 166 1.59 4.14 18.40
N SER A 167 2.89 3.86 18.57
CA SER A 167 3.44 2.54 18.84
C SER A 167 2.79 1.88 20.06
N LYS A 168 2.69 2.62 21.18
CA LYS A 168 2.04 2.14 22.40
C LYS A 168 0.59 1.74 22.14
N ARG A 169 -0.22 2.65 21.56
CA ARG A 169 -1.64 2.41 21.30
C ARG A 169 -1.85 1.24 20.31
N PHE A 170 -0.98 1.09 19.32
CA PHE A 170 -1.03 -0.03 18.40
C PHE A 170 -0.74 -1.36 19.09
N ALA A 171 0.26 -1.41 19.99
CA ALA A 171 0.55 -2.59 20.78
C ALA A 171 -0.54 -2.95 21.80
N GLU A 172 -1.16 -1.97 22.45
CA GLU A 172 -2.30 -2.18 23.36
C GLU A 172 -3.52 -2.79 22.63
N ASN A 173 -3.68 -2.51 21.34
CA ASN A 173 -4.80 -3.05 20.54
C ASN A 173 -4.46 -4.36 19.81
N ALA A 174 -3.20 -4.80 19.84
CA ALA A 174 -2.79 -6.06 19.22
C ALA A 174 -3.34 -7.28 19.99
N SER A 175 -3.76 -8.32 19.27
CA SER A 175 -4.31 -9.54 19.87
C SER A 175 -4.11 -10.78 18.98
N GLY A 176 -4.16 -11.96 19.58
CA GLY A 176 -3.92 -13.24 18.92
C GLY A 176 -2.45 -13.44 18.56
N ILE A 177 -2.19 -13.83 17.31
CA ILE A 177 -0.84 -13.96 16.75
C ILE A 177 -0.35 -12.59 16.28
N VAL A 178 0.70 -12.10 16.92
CA VAL A 178 1.38 -10.85 16.54
C VAL A 178 2.69 -11.18 15.84
N ARG A 179 3.10 -10.33 14.90
CA ARG A 179 4.35 -10.49 14.14
C ARG A 179 5.27 -9.30 14.34
N VAL A 180 6.57 -9.52 14.34
CA VAL A 180 7.57 -8.47 14.21
C VAL A 180 8.56 -8.84 13.11
N MET A 181 8.73 -7.96 12.13
CA MET A 181 9.70 -8.10 11.06
C MET A 181 10.96 -7.31 11.39
N VAL A 182 12.11 -7.94 11.41
CA VAL A 182 13.39 -7.30 11.78
C VAL A 182 14.46 -7.59 10.73
N ASN A 183 15.40 -6.67 10.57
CA ASN A 183 16.41 -6.76 9.52
C ASN A 183 17.71 -7.36 10.07
N GLY A 184 18.06 -8.57 9.61
CA GLY A 184 19.26 -9.32 9.99
C GLY A 184 20.53 -8.91 9.23
N THR A 185 20.45 -7.93 8.32
CA THR A 185 21.53 -7.48 7.43
C THR A 185 22.01 -6.05 7.75
N ARG A 186 21.44 -5.36 8.74
CA ARG A 186 21.72 -3.93 8.97
C ARG A 186 23.20 -3.66 9.29
N MET A 187 23.84 -2.89 8.44
CA MET A 187 25.17 -2.32 8.66
C MET A 187 25.10 -0.81 8.89
N GLY A 188 25.82 -0.32 9.90
CA GLY A 188 26.20 1.08 10.02
C GLY A 188 27.48 1.36 9.21
N SER A 189 28.09 2.52 9.45
CA SER A 189 29.31 2.92 8.72
C SER A 189 30.48 1.94 8.88
N GLU A 190 30.60 1.28 10.04
CA GLU A 190 31.73 0.40 10.35
C GLU A 190 31.34 -0.89 11.11
N HIS A 191 30.12 -0.96 11.65
CA HIS A 191 29.69 -2.08 12.51
C HIS A 191 28.24 -2.51 12.21
N PRO A 192 27.90 -3.79 12.43
CA PRO A 192 26.53 -4.27 12.42
C PRO A 192 25.65 -3.46 13.37
N ILE A 193 24.44 -3.13 12.93
CA ILE A 193 23.40 -2.56 13.78
C ILE A 193 22.50 -3.71 14.23
N PRO A 194 22.30 -3.93 15.54
CA PRO A 194 21.43 -5.00 16.03
C PRO A 194 20.02 -4.93 15.42
N ALA A 195 19.49 -6.08 15.00
CA ALA A 195 18.14 -6.21 14.46
C ALA A 195 17.07 -5.81 15.50
N TYR A 196 17.32 -6.14 16.77
CA TYR A 196 16.54 -5.73 17.93
C TYR A 196 17.35 -4.90 18.91
N ARG A 197 16.74 -3.83 19.42
CA ARG A 197 17.29 -3.00 20.49
C ARG A 197 16.22 -2.66 21.51
N ARG A 198 16.53 -2.75 22.80
CA ARG A 198 15.61 -2.37 23.88
C ARG A 198 15.22 -0.90 23.86
N ASP A 199 16.07 -0.04 23.29
CA ASP A 199 15.83 1.40 23.15
C ASP A 199 15.18 1.79 21.80
N SER A 200 14.81 0.82 20.95
CA SER A 200 13.98 1.05 19.76
C SER A 200 12.51 1.29 20.11
N PHE A 201 11.69 1.76 19.15
CA PHE A 201 10.24 1.88 19.35
C PHE A 201 9.61 0.55 19.75
N PHE A 202 9.96 -0.53 19.05
CA PHE A 202 9.46 -1.86 19.38
C PHE A 202 9.85 -2.29 20.81
N GLY A 203 11.12 -2.08 21.19
CA GLY A 203 11.61 -2.43 22.53
C GLY A 203 11.06 -1.57 23.66
N ARG A 204 10.82 -0.28 23.44
CA ARG A 204 10.38 0.67 24.48
C ARG A 204 8.87 0.82 24.61
N TYR A 205 8.16 0.82 23.49
CA TYR A 205 6.76 1.24 23.44
C TYR A 205 5.83 0.14 22.94
N GLU A 206 6.31 -0.88 22.23
CA GLU A 206 5.42 -1.89 21.64
C GLU A 206 5.45 -3.19 22.43
N LEU A 207 6.59 -3.89 22.47
CA LEU A 207 6.74 -5.13 23.23
C LEU A 207 6.33 -4.97 24.70
N PRO A 208 6.64 -3.85 25.39
CA PRO A 208 6.22 -3.64 26.76
C PRO A 208 4.72 -3.38 26.98
N ASN A 209 3.97 -3.03 25.94
CA ASN A 209 2.56 -2.63 26.04
C ASN A 209 1.58 -3.65 25.44
N PHE A 210 2.05 -4.83 25.02
CA PHE A 210 1.15 -5.94 24.73
C PHE A 210 0.36 -6.35 25.98
N HIS A 211 -0.97 -6.50 25.81
CA HIS A 211 -1.82 -7.20 26.77
C HIS A 211 -1.58 -8.70 26.66
N VAL A 212 -0.66 -9.22 27.48
CA VAL A 212 -0.16 -10.61 27.41
C VAL A 212 -1.30 -11.64 27.42
N ASP A 213 -2.38 -11.39 28.15
CA ASP A 213 -3.59 -12.22 28.19
C ASP A 213 -4.32 -12.34 26.85
N ARG A 214 -4.11 -11.38 25.93
CA ARG A 214 -4.68 -11.37 24.58
C ARG A 214 -3.71 -11.87 23.52
N ILE A 215 -2.45 -12.12 23.86
CA ILE A 215 -1.43 -12.59 22.91
C ILE A 215 -1.33 -14.11 22.95
N THR A 216 -1.54 -14.75 21.80
CA THR A 216 -1.33 -16.19 21.66
C THR A 216 0.15 -16.51 21.43
N ARG A 217 0.82 -15.73 20.57
CA ARG A 217 2.22 -15.94 20.19
C ARG A 217 2.78 -14.71 19.47
N LEU A 218 4.06 -14.42 19.67
CA LEU A 218 4.85 -13.51 18.86
C LEU A 218 5.67 -14.28 17.81
N ILE A 219 5.41 -14.00 16.53
CA ILE A 219 6.20 -14.51 15.41
C ILE A 219 7.26 -13.47 15.03
N ILE A 220 8.53 -13.85 15.09
CA ILE A 220 9.67 -13.02 14.70
C ILE A 220 10.07 -13.44 13.29
N LEU A 221 10.03 -12.50 12.35
CA LEU A 221 10.44 -12.68 10.97
C LEU A 221 11.77 -11.95 10.79
N VAL A 222 12.88 -12.68 10.74
CA VAL A 222 14.20 -12.11 10.48
C VAL A 222 14.41 -12.11 8.97
N VAL A 223 14.61 -10.93 8.40
CA VAL A 223 14.72 -10.73 6.97
C VAL A 223 16.12 -10.25 6.64
N HIS A 224 16.76 -10.92 5.70
CA HIS A 224 18.03 -10.54 5.13
C HIS A 224 17.83 -9.92 3.74
N ASN A 225 18.68 -8.95 3.39
CA ASN A 225 18.67 -8.42 2.03
C ASN A 225 19.20 -9.49 1.08
N ILE A 226 18.59 -9.63 -0.10
CA ILE A 226 19.11 -10.50 -1.16
C ILE A 226 20.54 -10.09 -1.52
N ASP A 227 21.44 -11.07 -1.59
CA ASP A 227 22.89 -10.93 -1.79
C ASP A 227 23.59 -10.08 -0.69
N GLY A 228 22.91 -9.80 0.42
CA GLY A 228 23.45 -9.13 1.59
C GLY A 228 24.10 -10.09 2.59
N PRO A 229 24.82 -9.58 3.60
CA PRO A 229 25.34 -10.43 4.66
C PRO A 229 24.26 -10.86 5.66
N ASP A 230 24.39 -12.08 6.15
CA ASP A 230 23.63 -12.63 7.28
C ASP A 230 24.33 -12.29 8.60
N LEU A 231 23.98 -11.15 9.20
CA LEU A 231 24.65 -10.67 10.43
C LEU A 231 23.98 -11.20 11.69
N GLU A 232 22.65 -11.29 11.71
CA GLU A 232 21.88 -11.85 12.82
C GLU A 232 20.70 -12.68 12.32
N SER A 233 20.61 -13.91 12.81
CA SER A 233 19.55 -14.87 12.47
C SER A 233 18.84 -15.37 13.75
N CYS A 234 17.79 -16.17 13.59
CA CYS A 234 17.08 -16.76 14.71
C CYS A 234 17.99 -17.48 15.71
N GLY A 235 17.81 -17.20 17.00
CA GLY A 235 18.60 -17.79 18.08
C GLY A 235 20.00 -17.19 18.26
N ASN A 236 20.40 -16.18 17.49
CA ASN A 236 21.68 -15.48 17.62
C ASN A 236 21.51 -14.01 18.04
N GLY A 237 22.57 -13.43 18.64
CA GLY A 237 22.71 -12.00 18.91
C GLY A 237 21.47 -11.35 19.56
N SER A 238 21.04 -10.24 18.98
CA SER A 238 19.90 -9.46 19.44
C SER A 238 18.55 -10.14 19.19
N ILE A 239 18.45 -11.07 18.24
CA ILE A 239 17.23 -11.87 18.02
C ILE A 239 16.98 -12.81 19.20
N LYS A 240 18.05 -13.43 19.73
CA LYS A 240 17.96 -14.21 20.97
C LYS A 240 17.54 -13.34 22.16
N LEU A 241 18.05 -12.11 22.22
CA LEU A 241 17.65 -11.14 23.24
C LEU A 241 16.17 -10.77 23.13
N LEU A 242 15.66 -10.56 21.91
CA LEU A 242 14.23 -10.33 21.67
C LEU A 242 13.37 -11.50 22.16
N GLN A 243 13.74 -12.73 21.79
CA GLN A 243 13.04 -13.93 22.25
C GLN A 243 13.03 -14.00 23.78
N LYS A 244 14.17 -13.71 24.42
CA LYS A 244 14.28 -13.67 25.87
C LYS A 244 13.36 -12.60 26.48
N ASP A 245 13.43 -11.36 25.99
CA ASP A 245 12.63 -10.25 26.54
C ASP A 245 11.12 -10.49 26.39
N ALA A 246 10.68 -11.16 25.31
CA ALA A 246 9.30 -11.59 25.14
C ALA A 246 8.91 -12.74 26.09
N CYS A 247 9.76 -13.76 26.22
CA CYS A 247 9.54 -14.88 27.15
C CYS A 247 9.49 -14.42 28.61
N ASP A 248 10.37 -13.50 29.03
CA ASP A 248 10.40 -12.93 30.38
C ASP A 248 9.09 -12.17 30.70
N ARG A 249 8.29 -11.81 29.69
CA ARG A 249 6.96 -11.21 29.81
C ARG A 249 5.81 -12.22 29.70
N GLY A 250 6.10 -13.51 29.57
CA GLY A 250 5.09 -14.56 29.40
C GLY A 250 4.55 -14.71 27.98
N ILE A 251 5.26 -14.17 26.97
CA ILE A 251 4.85 -14.28 25.56
C ILE A 251 5.66 -15.38 24.88
N ASN A 252 4.96 -16.42 24.39
CA ASN A 252 5.58 -17.46 23.58
C ASN A 252 6.06 -16.89 22.23
N THR A 253 7.24 -17.31 21.79
CA THR A 253 7.83 -16.85 20.52
C THR A 253 8.08 -17.98 19.54
N THR A 254 8.00 -17.67 18.25
CA THR A 254 8.57 -18.49 17.16
C THR A 254 9.35 -17.57 16.24
N CYS A 255 10.46 -18.05 15.69
CA CYS A 255 11.34 -17.26 14.85
C CYS A 255 11.54 -17.96 13.50
N HIS A 256 11.53 -17.18 12.42
CA HIS A 256 11.76 -17.64 11.06
C HIS A 256 12.76 -16.71 10.38
N ASP A 257 13.85 -17.29 9.87
CA ASP A 257 14.78 -16.60 8.95
C ASP A 257 14.22 -16.71 7.53
N ASP A 258 14.18 -15.58 6.82
CA ASP A 258 13.84 -15.45 5.40
C ASP A 258 12.63 -16.27 4.94
N PRO A 259 11.46 -16.06 5.57
CA PRO A 259 10.27 -16.79 5.20
C PRO A 259 9.95 -16.56 3.72
N ASP A 260 9.58 -17.63 3.01
CA ASP A 260 9.45 -17.62 1.55
C ASP A 260 8.51 -16.50 1.07
N ASP A 261 7.41 -16.26 1.75
CA ASP A 261 6.43 -15.22 1.40
C ASP A 261 7.01 -13.80 1.40
N VAL A 262 7.94 -13.48 2.31
CA VAL A 262 8.68 -12.22 2.31
C VAL A 262 9.79 -12.24 1.26
N ARG A 263 10.53 -13.36 1.15
CA ARG A 263 11.63 -13.51 0.18
C ARG A 263 11.15 -13.34 -1.26
N HIS A 264 9.95 -13.84 -1.60
CA HIS A 264 9.33 -13.62 -2.92
C HIS A 264 9.15 -12.13 -3.23
N LEU A 265 8.83 -11.29 -2.25
CA LEU A 265 8.69 -9.84 -2.44
C LEU A 265 10.05 -9.18 -2.72
N LEU A 266 11.09 -9.57 -1.97
CA LEU A 266 12.45 -9.07 -2.18
C LEU A 266 13.02 -9.48 -3.55
N CYS A 267 12.73 -10.70 -3.96
CA CYS A 267 13.18 -11.25 -5.25
C CYS A 267 12.55 -10.58 -6.47
N ALA A 268 11.48 -9.79 -6.31
CA ALA A 268 10.95 -8.98 -7.40
C ALA A 268 11.98 -7.93 -7.89
N ASP A 269 12.79 -7.39 -6.97
CA ASP A 269 13.84 -6.41 -7.28
C ASP A 269 15.15 -7.08 -7.73
N GLN A 270 15.38 -8.33 -7.33
CA GLN A 270 16.61 -9.09 -7.62
C GLN A 270 16.34 -10.52 -8.16
N PRO A 271 15.62 -10.68 -9.28
CA PRO A 271 15.08 -11.98 -9.70
C PRO A 271 16.13 -12.99 -10.16
N ARG A 272 17.37 -12.55 -10.41
CA ARG A 272 18.46 -13.41 -10.90
C ARG A 272 19.40 -13.89 -9.79
N SER A 273 19.28 -13.36 -8.59
CA SER A 273 20.10 -13.76 -7.45
C SER A 273 19.82 -15.23 -7.10
N ARG A 274 20.85 -15.93 -6.62
CA ARG A 274 20.77 -17.37 -6.36
C ARG A 274 19.69 -17.70 -5.33
N GLU A 275 19.54 -16.83 -4.33
CA GLU A 275 18.51 -16.90 -3.29
C GLU A 275 17.09 -16.71 -3.83
N CYS A 276 16.92 -16.29 -5.08
CA CYS A 276 15.60 -16.10 -5.70
C CYS A 276 15.20 -17.26 -6.61
N TRP A 277 15.99 -18.32 -6.67
CA TRP A 277 15.65 -19.54 -7.38
C TRP A 277 14.76 -20.41 -6.50
N PHE A 278 13.47 -20.07 -6.45
CA PHE A 278 12.46 -20.92 -5.83
C PHE A 278 12.44 -22.27 -6.58
N PHE A 279 12.38 -23.38 -5.83
CA PHE A 279 12.41 -24.72 -6.43
C PHE A 279 11.34 -24.85 -7.52
N ASN A 280 11.78 -25.08 -8.76
CA ASN A 280 10.95 -25.34 -9.95
C ASN A 280 10.24 -26.70 -9.85
N GLY A 281 9.34 -26.88 -8.87
CA GLY A 281 8.46 -28.04 -8.78
C GLY A 281 7.15 -27.86 -9.56
N GLY A 282 6.78 -26.61 -9.85
CA GLY A 282 5.60 -26.26 -10.62
C GLY A 282 5.88 -26.35 -12.11
N THR A 283 5.75 -27.55 -12.70
CA THR A 283 5.52 -27.61 -14.15
C THR A 283 4.27 -26.77 -14.43
N LYS A 284 4.42 -25.65 -15.15
CA LYS A 284 3.27 -25.02 -15.78
C LYS A 284 2.65 -26.11 -16.66
N LYS A 285 1.52 -26.67 -16.24
CA LYS A 285 0.62 -27.35 -17.17
C LYS A 285 0.16 -26.25 -18.12
N VAL A 286 0.90 -26.05 -19.20
CA VAL A 286 0.36 -25.42 -20.39
C VAL A 286 -0.70 -26.41 -20.83
N THR A 287 -1.94 -26.18 -20.40
CA THR A 287 -3.08 -26.88 -20.99
C THR A 287 -3.10 -26.41 -22.44
N GLN A 288 -2.46 -27.17 -23.32
CA GLN A 288 -2.72 -27.03 -24.75
C GLN A 288 -4.23 -27.22 -24.93
N PRO A 289 -4.91 -26.39 -25.74
CA PRO A 289 -6.31 -26.62 -26.04
C PRO A 289 -6.45 -28.05 -26.55
N THR A 290 -7.21 -28.87 -25.84
CA THR A 290 -7.45 -30.25 -26.26
C THR A 290 -8.16 -30.19 -27.61
N GLU A 291 -7.78 -31.11 -28.50
CA GLU A 291 -8.30 -31.20 -29.88
C GLU A 291 -9.84 -31.30 -29.96
N ASP A 292 -10.49 -31.68 -28.84
CA ASP A 292 -11.94 -31.68 -28.65
C ASP A 292 -12.59 -30.30 -28.75
N ASP A 293 -11.89 -29.23 -28.37
CA ASP A 293 -12.43 -27.86 -28.47
C ASP A 293 -12.64 -27.45 -29.95
N ASN A 294 -11.78 -27.97 -30.84
CA ASN A 294 -11.84 -27.71 -32.28
C ASN A 294 -13.04 -28.40 -32.97
N ARG A 295 -13.60 -29.46 -32.37
CA ARG A 295 -14.76 -30.18 -32.90
C ARG A 295 -16.07 -29.54 -32.45
N SER A 296 -16.10 -28.99 -31.24
CA SER A 296 -17.28 -28.39 -30.63
C SER A 296 -17.71 -27.09 -31.35
N TRP A 297 -16.78 -26.16 -31.62
CA TRP A 297 -17.14 -24.92 -32.32
C TRP A 297 -17.57 -25.15 -33.78
N LYS A 298 -17.01 -26.16 -34.45
CA LYS A 298 -17.41 -26.54 -35.81
C LYS A 298 -18.85 -27.06 -35.86
N LEU A 299 -19.24 -27.87 -34.88
CA LEU A 299 -20.61 -28.35 -34.74
C LEU A 299 -21.58 -27.19 -34.48
N VAL A 300 -21.23 -26.27 -33.59
CA VAL A 300 -22.04 -25.07 -33.31
C VAL A 300 -22.18 -24.18 -34.56
N ALA A 301 -21.11 -23.98 -35.32
CA ALA A 301 -21.13 -23.19 -36.55
C ALA A 301 -22.03 -23.82 -37.63
N ILE A 302 -21.98 -25.15 -37.80
CA ILE A 302 -22.84 -25.87 -38.75
C ILE A 302 -24.32 -25.75 -38.35
N ILE A 303 -24.63 -25.90 -37.06
CA ILE A 303 -26.01 -25.75 -36.56
C ILE A 303 -26.53 -24.34 -36.82
N MET A 304 -25.72 -23.31 -36.54
CA MET A 304 -26.10 -21.92 -36.79
C MET A 304 -26.33 -21.63 -38.27
N LEU A 305 -25.47 -22.13 -39.17
CA LEU A 305 -25.67 -22.01 -40.62
C LEU A 305 -26.96 -22.70 -41.08
N GLY A 306 -27.27 -23.88 -40.53
CA GLY A 306 -28.52 -24.58 -40.82
C GLY A 306 -29.76 -23.80 -40.38
N ILE A 307 -29.73 -23.19 -39.19
CA ILE A 307 -30.82 -22.34 -38.69
C ILE A 307 -31.02 -21.13 -39.60
N VAL A 308 -29.95 -20.43 -39.97
CA VAL A 308 -30.02 -19.26 -40.87
C VAL A 308 -30.59 -19.65 -42.23
N ALA A 309 -30.13 -20.77 -42.81
CA ALA A 309 -30.66 -21.26 -44.08
C ALA A 309 -32.16 -21.58 -44.00
N ALA A 310 -32.62 -22.21 -42.91
CA ALA A 310 -34.03 -22.49 -42.68
C ALA A 310 -34.87 -21.20 -42.58
N PHE A 311 -34.38 -20.18 -41.87
CA PHE A 311 -35.05 -18.88 -41.80
C PHE A 311 -35.13 -18.19 -43.17
N CYS A 312 -34.06 -18.22 -43.95
CA CYS A 312 -34.04 -17.68 -45.31
C CYS A 312 -35.03 -18.40 -46.23
N LEU A 313 -35.11 -19.73 -46.15
CA LEU A 313 -36.07 -20.53 -46.91
C LEU A 313 -37.51 -20.24 -46.48
N MET A 314 -37.78 -20.15 -45.18
CA MET A 314 -39.09 -19.77 -44.66
C MET A 314 -39.49 -18.37 -45.14
N ALA A 315 -38.58 -17.40 -45.10
CA ALA A 315 -38.82 -16.05 -45.62
C ALA A 315 -39.09 -16.04 -47.13
N ALA A 316 -38.36 -16.85 -47.91
CA ALA A 316 -38.58 -17.00 -49.34
C ALA A 316 -39.94 -17.66 -49.65
N VAL A 317 -40.33 -18.71 -48.91
CA VAL A 317 -41.64 -19.36 -49.05
C VAL A 317 -42.76 -18.39 -48.67
N ILE A 318 -42.62 -17.66 -47.56
CA ILE A 318 -43.58 -16.61 -47.15
C ILE A 318 -43.65 -15.53 -48.24
N GLY A 319 -42.52 -15.10 -48.81
CA GLY A 319 -42.48 -14.15 -49.92
C GLY A 319 -43.22 -14.65 -51.16
N VAL A 320 -42.98 -15.91 -51.57
CA VAL A 320 -43.65 -16.54 -52.71
C VAL A 320 -45.14 -16.72 -52.44
N VAL A 321 -45.54 -17.14 -51.24
CA VAL A 321 -46.95 -17.24 -50.84
C VAL A 321 -47.59 -15.85 -50.86
N CYS A 322 -47.00 -14.83 -50.26
CA CYS A 322 -47.50 -13.46 -50.28
C CYS A 322 -47.64 -12.90 -51.71
N VAL A 323 -46.70 -13.19 -52.61
CA VAL A 323 -46.77 -12.82 -54.03
C VAL A 323 -47.88 -13.58 -54.76
N LYS A 324 -48.07 -14.87 -54.46
CA LYS A 324 -49.13 -15.70 -55.05
C LYS A 324 -50.52 -15.31 -54.54
N THR A 325 -50.65 -14.93 -53.27
CA THR A 325 -51.88 -14.40 -52.66
C THR A 325 -52.21 -13.00 -53.21
N ARG A 326 -51.21 -12.16 -53.52
CA ARG A 326 -51.41 -10.89 -54.24
C ARG A 326 -51.81 -11.08 -55.71
N ARG A 327 -51.36 -12.15 -56.38
CA ARG A 327 -51.81 -12.50 -57.74
C ARG A 327 -53.23 -13.08 -57.81
N GLY A 328 -53.84 -13.42 -56.67
CA GLY A 328 -55.19 -13.99 -56.58
C GLY A 328 -56.30 -13.00 -56.23
N LYS A 329 -56.02 -11.71 -56.02
CA LYS A 329 -57.06 -10.70 -55.76
C LYS A 329 -56.84 -9.41 -56.55
N CYS A 330 -57.67 -9.31 -57.59
CA CYS A 330 -58.19 -8.12 -58.28
C CYS A 330 -57.33 -7.44 -59.37
N ILE A 331 -57.58 -7.89 -60.61
CA ILE A 331 -57.85 -7.00 -61.75
C ILE A 331 -59.29 -6.47 -61.55
N ASP A 332 -59.46 -5.18 -61.32
CA ASP A 332 -60.18 -4.29 -62.23
C ASP A 332 -60.16 -2.83 -61.77
N SER A 333 -60.13 -1.98 -62.79
CA SER A 333 -59.74 -0.58 -62.84
C SER A 333 -60.85 0.41 -62.48
N PHE A 334 -60.41 1.58 -62.00
CA PHE A 334 -60.97 2.91 -62.28
C PHE A 334 -62.42 3.21 -61.84
N ASN A 335 -62.57 4.07 -60.81
CA ASN A 335 -63.22 5.36 -61.08
C ASN A 335 -62.80 6.48 -60.10
N TYR A 336 -62.54 7.63 -60.71
CA TYR A 336 -61.87 8.81 -60.20
C TYR A 336 -62.93 9.83 -59.77
N ARG A 337 -62.91 10.30 -58.52
CA ARG A 337 -63.81 11.38 -58.08
C ARG A 337 -63.18 12.72 -58.44
N LYS A 338 -63.70 13.29 -59.54
CA LYS A 338 -63.44 14.64 -60.04
C LYS A 338 -63.93 15.67 -59.00
N HIS A 339 -63.07 16.58 -58.58
CA HIS A 339 -63.50 17.91 -58.15
C HIS A 339 -62.64 18.94 -58.87
N ALA A 340 -63.33 19.73 -59.69
CA ALA A 340 -62.78 20.89 -60.35
C ALA A 340 -62.48 21.97 -59.30
N THR A 341 -61.36 22.62 -59.55
CA THR A 341 -60.89 23.92 -59.09
C THR A 341 -61.90 25.03 -59.37
N ASP A 342 -61.94 26.02 -58.48
CA ASP A 342 -62.15 27.41 -58.86
C ASP A 342 -61.10 28.27 -58.13
N ILE A 343 -60.25 28.92 -58.93
CA ILE A 343 -59.47 30.10 -58.57
C ILE A 343 -59.85 31.14 -59.61
N GLU A 344 -60.44 32.24 -59.16
CA GLU A 344 -60.39 33.51 -59.88
C GLU A 344 -59.77 34.56 -58.96
N HIS A 345 -58.61 35.06 -59.40
CA HIS A 345 -58.13 36.43 -59.20
C HIS A 345 -59.15 37.39 -59.90
N GLU A 346 -59.35 38.64 -59.54
CA GLU A 346 -58.39 39.67 -59.12
C GLU A 346 -59.18 40.92 -58.66
N THR A 347 -58.80 41.55 -57.55
CA THR A 347 -58.41 42.97 -57.45
C THR A 347 -57.92 43.30 -56.04
#